data_AF-A0A8X8XC06-F1
#
_entry.id   AF-A0A8X8XC06-F1
#
_cell.length_a   1.000
_cell.length_b   1.000
_cell.length_c   1.000
_cell.angle_alpha   90.00
_cell.angle_beta   90.00
_cell.angle_gamma   90.00
#
_symmetry.space_group_name_H-M   'P 1'
#
loop_
_entity.id
_entity.type
_entity.pdbx_description
1 polymer ?
#
loop_
_entity_poly.entity_id
_entity_poly.type
_entity_poly.pdbx_seq_one_letter_code
_entity_poly.pdbx_strand_id
1 'polypeptide(L)'
;MQLPSLRIGPRQLDVDIPQLRRPDRLPRIGQGVDRTNQGADPVPEAYHVTYDTKVSQADELLEVASREECRVVSDPRFSKGQLALSGFPSEVYDVEWDLIMVDAPTGYFDGAPGRMSAIYTAGLMARNRESSGEGDVSVHDVDRVVEDRFSKELLCEGYLAEQEGRIRHFNIPNHRTSSGRPFCP
;
A
#
# COMPACT_ATOMS: atom_id res chain seq x y z
N MET A 1 -11.95 7.84 22.79
CA MET A 1 -10.98 8.64 22.01
C MET A 1 -11.41 8.56 20.57
N GLN A 2 -11.55 9.71 19.90
CA GLN A 2 -11.92 9.77 18.49
C GLN A 2 -10.62 9.61 17.70
N LEU A 3 -10.54 8.60 16.83
CA LEU A 3 -9.50 8.48 15.82
C LEU A 3 -9.30 9.82 15.09
N PRO A 4 -8.06 10.29 14.86
CA PRO A 4 -7.83 11.39 13.94
C PRO A 4 -8.49 11.06 12.60
N SER A 5 -9.24 12.01 12.06
CA SER A 5 -9.88 11.82 10.76
C SER A 5 -8.80 11.70 9.70
N LEU A 6 -8.44 10.46 9.33
CA LEU A 6 -7.78 10.17 8.06
C LEU A 6 -8.54 10.96 6.99
N ARG A 7 -7.83 11.79 6.22
CA ARG A 7 -8.42 12.44 5.05
C ARG A 7 -8.58 11.38 3.98
N ILE A 8 -9.61 10.55 4.12
CA ILE A 8 -9.94 9.52 3.13
C ILE A 8 -10.45 10.25 1.89
N GLY A 9 -9.53 10.47 0.94
CA GLY A 9 -9.88 10.90 -0.41
C GLY A 9 -10.59 9.76 -1.16
N PRO A 10 -11.16 10.04 -2.34
CA PRO A 10 -11.95 9.06 -3.08
C PRO A 10 -11.13 7.85 -3.59
N ARG A 11 -9.80 7.86 -3.48
CA ARG A 11 -8.92 6.82 -4.02
C ARG A 11 -8.16 6.10 -2.90
N GLN A 12 -8.65 4.92 -2.54
CA GLN A 12 -8.01 4.03 -1.57
C GLN A 12 -7.60 2.73 -2.26
N LEU A 13 -6.33 2.35 -2.14
CA LEU A 13 -5.83 1.04 -2.56
C LEU A 13 -5.69 0.15 -1.34
N ASP A 14 -6.42 -0.96 -1.34
CA ASP A 14 -6.18 -2.05 -0.41
C ASP A 14 -5.33 -3.11 -1.12
N VAL A 15 -4.14 -3.36 -0.59
CA VAL A 15 -3.24 -4.38 -1.13
C VAL A 15 -3.74 -5.79 -0.73
N ASP A 16 -4.77 -5.91 0.13
CA ASP A 16 -5.43 -7.17 0.50
C ASP A 16 -6.92 -7.20 0.13
N ILE A 17 -7.24 -7.64 -1.09
CA ILE A 17 -8.60 -8.17 -1.33
C ILE A 17 -8.50 -9.68 -1.54
N PRO A 18 -8.64 -10.48 -0.47
CA PRO A 18 -8.83 -11.90 -0.58
C PRO A 18 -10.25 -12.16 -1.12
N GLN A 19 -10.33 -12.52 -2.40
CA GLN A 19 -11.36 -13.42 -2.98
C GLN A 19 -12.77 -13.33 -2.35
N LEU A 20 -13.59 -12.34 -2.71
CA LEU A 20 -15.03 -12.38 -2.44
C LEU A 20 -15.88 -11.99 -3.66
N ARG A 21 -16.20 -13.04 -4.43
CA ARG A 21 -17.33 -13.30 -5.36
C ARG A 21 -17.72 -12.24 -6.41
N ARG A 22 -17.59 -12.64 -7.68
CA ARG A 22 -18.61 -12.32 -8.70
C ARG A 22 -19.82 -13.22 -8.51
N PRO A 23 -21.04 -12.69 -8.34
CA PRO A 23 -22.23 -13.39 -8.78
C PRO A 23 -22.52 -12.91 -10.19
N ASP A 24 -22.16 -13.72 -11.19
CA ASP A 24 -22.99 -13.77 -12.39
C ASP A 24 -24.40 -14.17 -11.96
N ARG A 25 -25.24 -13.17 -11.66
CA ARG A 25 -26.67 -13.33 -11.51
C ARG A 25 -27.35 -11.98 -11.80
N LEU A 26 -27.66 -11.75 -13.07
CA LEU A 26 -28.66 -10.77 -13.49
C LEU A 26 -29.91 -10.86 -12.60
N PRO A 27 -30.47 -9.74 -12.11
CA PRO A 27 -31.91 -9.63 -11.98
C PRO A 27 -32.48 -9.43 -13.39
N ARG A 28 -33.32 -10.37 -13.83
CA ARG A 28 -34.25 -10.13 -14.95
C ARG A 28 -35.16 -8.95 -14.61
N ILE A 29 -35.51 -8.22 -15.65
CA ILE A 29 -36.50 -7.13 -15.70
C ILE A 29 -37.76 -7.45 -14.89
N GLY A 30 -38.13 -6.52 -14.01
CA GLY A 30 -39.42 -6.49 -13.29
C GLY A 30 -39.69 -5.12 -12.69
N GLN A 31 -40.42 -4.29 -13.46
CA GLN A 31 -41.28 -3.15 -13.12
C GLN A 31 -41.09 -2.37 -11.79
N GLY A 32 -41.03 -1.04 -11.89
CA GLY A 32 -41.60 -0.13 -10.88
C GLY A 32 -40.64 0.89 -10.27
N VAL A 33 -40.74 2.12 -10.78
CA VAL A 33 -40.21 3.41 -10.32
C VAL A 33 -40.11 3.60 -8.79
N ASP A 34 -38.94 4.00 -8.27
CA ASP A 34 -38.79 5.26 -7.51
C ASP A 34 -37.33 5.77 -7.56
N ARG A 35 -37.18 7.06 -7.85
CA ARG A 35 -35.91 7.78 -7.95
C ARG A 35 -35.59 8.39 -6.60
N THR A 36 -34.74 7.74 -5.84
CA THR A 36 -33.86 8.43 -4.89
C THR A 36 -32.43 8.15 -5.30
N ASN A 37 -31.75 9.18 -5.82
CA ASN A 37 -30.31 9.21 -6.05
C ASN A 37 -29.59 9.02 -4.71
N GLN A 38 -29.40 7.78 -4.29
CA GLN A 38 -28.29 7.39 -3.44
C GLN A 38 -27.18 7.01 -4.43
N GLY A 39 -26.15 7.85 -4.50
CA GLY A 39 -24.99 7.59 -5.36
C GLY A 39 -24.51 6.17 -5.10
N ALA A 40 -24.39 5.37 -6.16
CA ALA A 40 -23.86 4.03 -6.03
C ALA A 40 -22.50 4.11 -5.34
N ASP A 41 -22.33 3.38 -4.23
CA ASP A 41 -21.02 3.23 -3.62
C ASP A 41 -20.05 2.69 -4.70
N PRO A 42 -18.83 3.24 -4.79
CA PRO A 42 -17.87 2.77 -5.78
C PRO A 42 -17.63 1.27 -5.57
N VAL A 43 -17.75 0.50 -6.66
CA VAL A 43 -17.47 -0.93 -6.63
C VAL A 43 -15.97 -1.10 -6.41
N PRO A 44 -15.53 -1.84 -5.38
CA PRO A 44 -14.11 -2.10 -5.17
C PRO A 44 -13.51 -2.85 -6.35
N GLU A 45 -12.37 -2.36 -6.84
CA GLU A 45 -11.54 -3.06 -7.82
C GLU A 45 -10.51 -3.91 -7.07
N ALA A 46 -10.30 -5.14 -7.53
CA ALA A 46 -9.38 -6.09 -6.91
C ALA A 46 -8.41 -6.63 -7.95
N TYR A 47 -7.12 -6.58 -7.62
CA TYR A 47 -6.03 -7.02 -8.47
C TYR A 47 -5.21 -8.07 -7.74
N HIS A 48 -4.93 -9.18 -8.41
CA HIS A 48 -4.08 -10.22 -7.85
C HIS A 48 -2.62 -9.93 -8.20
N VAL A 49 -1.74 -10.01 -7.21
CA VAL A 49 -0.29 -9.90 -7.37
C VAL A 49 0.38 -11.09 -6.70
N THR A 50 1.48 -11.54 -7.29
CA THR A 50 2.31 -12.60 -6.70
C THR A 50 3.25 -11.99 -5.67
N TYR A 51 3.33 -12.61 -4.49
CA TYR A 51 4.30 -12.27 -3.45
C TYR A 51 5.38 -13.34 -3.39
N ASP A 52 6.59 -13.01 -3.86
CA ASP A 52 7.69 -13.96 -3.97
C ASP A 52 8.62 -13.98 -2.75
N THR A 53 8.43 -13.05 -1.81
CA THR A 53 9.22 -12.96 -0.57
C THR A 53 8.57 -13.73 0.56
N LYS A 54 9.38 -14.37 1.40
CA LYS A 54 8.93 -15.14 2.57
C LYS A 54 9.32 -14.48 3.87
N VAL A 55 8.54 -14.74 4.92
CA VAL A 55 8.83 -14.30 6.30
C VAL A 55 10.24 -14.69 6.73
N SER A 56 10.70 -15.91 6.40
CA SER A 56 12.04 -16.40 6.74
C SER A 56 13.19 -15.61 6.09
N GLN A 57 12.92 -14.80 5.07
CA GLN A 57 13.92 -14.01 4.34
C GLN A 57 14.04 -12.58 4.90
N ALA A 58 13.31 -12.25 5.98
CA ALA A 58 13.20 -10.88 6.50
C ALA A 58 14.56 -10.19 6.75
N ASP A 59 15.50 -10.88 7.39
CA ASP A 59 16.78 -10.27 7.74
C ASP A 59 17.63 -9.94 6.50
N GLU A 60 17.74 -10.87 5.56
CA GLU A 60 18.44 -10.67 4.28
C GLU A 60 17.78 -9.54 3.47
N LEU A 61 16.44 -9.53 3.41
CA LEU A 61 15.69 -8.51 2.67
C LEU A 61 15.82 -7.12 3.29
N LEU A 62 16.06 -7.02 4.60
CA LEU A 62 16.33 -5.73 5.25
C LEU A 62 17.72 -5.21 4.88
N GLU A 63 18.72 -6.08 4.74
CA GLU A 63 20.03 -5.71 4.19
C GLU A 63 19.94 -5.30 2.71
N VAL A 64 19.04 -5.90 1.93
CA VAL A 64 18.76 -5.45 0.56
C VAL A 64 18.07 -4.09 0.56
N ALA A 65 17.13 -3.85 1.48
CA ALA A 65 16.42 -2.58 1.63
C ALA A 65 17.34 -1.39 2.01
N SER A 66 18.47 -1.66 2.65
CA SER A 66 19.43 -0.61 3.03
C SER A 66 20.36 -0.20 1.89
N ARG A 67 20.37 -0.93 0.77
CA ARG A 67 21.20 -0.58 -0.40
C ARG A 67 20.66 0.64 -1.13
N GLU A 68 21.57 1.37 -1.77
CA GLU A 68 21.26 2.59 -2.53
C GLU A 68 20.20 2.34 -3.61
N GLU A 69 20.17 1.17 -4.25
CA GLU A 69 19.17 0.85 -5.27
C GLU A 69 17.74 0.88 -4.73
N CYS A 70 17.55 0.54 -3.44
CA CYS A 70 16.24 0.58 -2.78
C CYS A 70 15.88 1.98 -2.28
N ARG A 71 16.85 2.90 -2.19
CA ARG A 71 16.67 4.30 -1.74
C ARG A 71 16.43 5.30 -2.86
N VAL A 72 16.58 4.87 -4.11
CA VAL A 72 16.23 5.69 -5.28
C VAL A 72 14.73 5.62 -5.53
N VAL A 73 14.05 6.76 -5.37
CA VAL A 73 12.63 6.89 -5.72
C VAL A 73 12.49 6.76 -7.24
N SER A 74 11.74 5.75 -7.65
CA SER A 74 11.47 5.43 -9.05
C SER A 74 10.10 4.78 -9.19
N ASP A 75 9.64 4.64 -10.43
CA ASP A 75 8.45 3.86 -10.73
C ASP A 75 8.66 2.39 -10.34
N PRO A 76 7.79 1.78 -9.52
CA PRO A 76 7.93 0.38 -9.12
C PRO A 76 8.05 -0.60 -10.29
N ARG A 77 7.47 -0.29 -11.46
CA ARG A 77 7.56 -1.11 -12.69
C ARG A 77 9.00 -1.24 -13.21
N PHE A 78 9.85 -0.27 -12.91
CA PHE A 78 11.23 -0.17 -13.39
C PHE A 78 12.25 -0.04 -12.25
N SER A 79 11.83 -0.29 -11.01
CA SER A 79 12.70 -0.16 -9.85
C SER A 79 13.85 -1.16 -9.92
N LYS A 80 15.04 -0.70 -9.56
CA LYS A 80 16.21 -1.58 -9.37
C LYS A 80 16.21 -2.26 -8.00
N GLY A 81 15.37 -1.79 -7.08
CA GLY A 81 15.18 -2.40 -5.77
C GLY A 81 14.43 -3.72 -5.91
N GLN A 82 15.04 -4.82 -5.46
CA GLN A 82 14.50 -6.19 -5.61
C GLN A 82 13.20 -6.43 -4.83
N LEU A 83 12.79 -5.47 -3.99
CA LEU A 83 11.57 -5.52 -3.21
C LEU A 83 10.34 -4.99 -3.95
N ALA A 84 10.49 -4.34 -5.11
CA ALA A 84 9.37 -3.76 -5.86
C ALA A 84 8.45 -4.84 -6.43
N LEU A 85 7.15 -4.72 -6.16
CA LEU A 85 6.12 -5.49 -6.85
C LEU A 85 5.82 -4.80 -8.18
N SER A 86 6.19 -5.45 -9.28
CA SER A 86 5.96 -4.99 -10.67
C SER A 86 4.80 -5.69 -11.38
N GLY A 87 4.09 -6.59 -10.69
CA GLY A 87 3.04 -7.44 -11.25
C GLY A 87 1.62 -6.87 -11.24
N PHE A 88 1.41 -5.63 -10.76
CA PHE A 88 0.08 -5.02 -10.83
C PHE A 88 -0.23 -4.55 -12.26
N PRO A 89 -1.51 -4.38 -12.63
CA PRO A 89 -1.87 -3.67 -13.86
C PRO A 89 -1.36 -2.23 -13.85
N SER A 90 -1.08 -1.67 -15.02
CA SER A 90 -0.51 -0.32 -15.17
C SER A 90 -1.35 0.74 -14.46
N GLU A 91 -2.67 0.59 -14.47
CA GLU A 91 -3.63 1.50 -13.84
C GLU A 91 -3.35 1.67 -12.34
N VAL A 92 -2.89 0.63 -11.64
CA VAL A 92 -2.56 0.71 -10.22
C VAL A 92 -1.38 1.65 -9.97
N TYR A 93 -0.38 1.65 -10.86
CA TYR A 93 0.80 2.50 -10.76
C TYR A 93 0.53 3.93 -11.25
N ASP A 94 -0.39 4.10 -12.19
CA ASP A 94 -0.72 5.39 -12.79
C ASP A 94 -1.70 6.21 -11.94
N VAL A 95 -2.37 5.58 -10.97
CA VAL A 95 -3.26 6.25 -10.01
C VAL A 95 -2.45 6.85 -8.87
N GLU A 96 -2.66 8.15 -8.63
CA GLU A 96 -2.21 8.81 -7.40
C GLU A 96 -3.19 8.51 -6.27
N TRP A 97 -2.89 7.48 -5.49
CA TRP A 97 -3.67 7.08 -4.33
C TRP A 97 -3.57 8.11 -3.21
N ASP A 98 -4.71 8.42 -2.59
CA ASP A 98 -4.74 9.27 -1.40
C ASP A 98 -4.24 8.46 -0.19
N LEU A 99 -4.73 7.22 -0.07
CA LEU A 99 -4.37 6.27 0.97
C LEU A 99 -4.03 4.89 0.37
N ILE A 100 -2.94 4.30 0.83
CA ILE A 100 -2.59 2.90 0.56
C ILE A 100 -2.63 2.12 1.89
N MET A 101 -3.47 1.10 1.98
CA MET A 101 -3.51 0.15 3.09
C MET A 101 -2.76 -1.13 2.72
N VAL A 102 -1.78 -1.49 3.54
CA VAL A 102 -0.99 -2.73 3.40
C VAL A 102 -1.45 -3.73 4.44
N ASP A 103 -2.38 -4.61 4.04
CA ASP A 103 -2.88 -5.71 4.88
C ASP A 103 -2.60 -7.11 4.31
N ALA A 104 -1.97 -7.22 3.13
CA ALA A 104 -1.65 -8.51 2.48
C ALA A 104 -0.15 -8.69 2.23
N PRO A 105 0.29 -9.94 2.07
CA PRO A 105 -0.50 -11.19 2.11
C PRO A 105 -0.80 -11.68 3.53
N THR A 106 -1.79 -12.58 3.68
CA THR A 106 -2.14 -13.20 4.97
C THR A 106 -1.17 -14.32 5.33
N GLY A 107 -0.83 -14.43 6.63
CA GLY A 107 0.00 -15.52 7.17
C GLY A 107 1.19 -14.99 7.97
N TYR A 108 1.64 -15.75 8.97
CA TYR A 108 2.81 -15.41 9.78
C TYR A 108 3.53 -16.67 10.25
N PHE A 109 4.26 -17.28 9.34
CA PHE A 109 5.17 -18.40 9.59
C PHE A 109 6.29 -18.36 8.55
N ASP A 110 7.43 -18.96 8.84
CA ASP A 110 8.67 -18.85 8.05
C ASP A 110 8.48 -19.03 6.53
N GLY A 111 7.68 -20.02 6.13
CA GLY A 111 7.41 -20.32 4.72
C GLY A 111 6.33 -19.47 4.05
N ALA A 112 5.60 -18.64 4.80
CA ALA A 112 4.52 -17.82 4.29
C ALA A 112 5.08 -16.61 3.52
N PRO A 113 4.35 -16.12 2.51
CA PRO A 113 4.61 -14.80 1.95
C PRO A 113 4.53 -13.71 3.03
N GLY A 114 5.42 -12.71 2.95
CA GLY A 114 5.47 -11.59 3.89
C GLY A 114 5.09 -10.25 3.24
N ARG A 115 4.79 -9.24 4.06
CA ARG A 115 4.41 -7.89 3.58
C ARG A 115 5.58 -7.00 3.19
N MET A 116 6.82 -7.48 3.21
CA MET A 116 8.03 -6.68 2.94
C MET A 116 7.98 -5.96 1.60
N SER A 117 7.68 -6.70 0.52
CA SER A 117 7.58 -6.13 -0.83
C SER A 117 6.38 -5.20 -0.99
N ALA A 118 5.27 -5.49 -0.29
CA ALA A 118 4.08 -4.66 -0.29
C ALA A 118 4.35 -3.29 0.38
N ILE A 119 4.96 -3.31 1.57
CA ILE A 119 5.39 -2.11 2.31
C ILE A 119 6.33 -1.28 1.45
N TYR A 120 7.34 -1.92 0.84
CA TYR A 120 8.29 -1.23 -0.04
C TYR A 120 7.61 -0.54 -1.22
N THR A 121 6.73 -1.28 -1.92
CA THR A 121 6.04 -0.79 -3.12
C THR A 121 5.09 0.35 -2.78
N ALA A 122 4.32 0.25 -1.70
CA ALA A 122 3.46 1.32 -1.21
C ALA A 122 4.28 2.59 -0.92
N GLY A 123 5.43 2.44 -0.27
CA GLY A 123 6.36 3.53 0.00
C GLY A 123 6.93 4.18 -1.27
N LEU A 124 7.25 3.40 -2.32
CA LEU A 124 7.69 3.95 -3.61
C LEU A 124 6.56 4.70 -4.31
N MET A 125 5.36 4.12 -4.36
CA MET A 125 4.18 4.75 -4.98
C MET A 125 3.84 6.08 -4.31
N ALA A 126 3.83 6.12 -2.97
CA ALA A 126 3.56 7.35 -2.23
C ALA A 126 4.63 8.44 -2.46
N ARG A 127 5.91 8.06 -2.63
CA ARG A 127 7.00 9.01 -2.92
C ARG A 127 7.05 9.48 -4.38
N ASN A 128 6.64 8.63 -5.32
CA ASN A 128 6.74 8.84 -6.77
C ASN A 128 5.49 9.53 -7.38
N ARG A 129 4.67 10.18 -6.55
CA ARG A 129 3.49 10.94 -7.00
C ARG A 129 3.88 12.12 -7.89
N GLU A 130 3.08 12.41 -8.91
CA GLU A 130 3.28 13.55 -9.81
C GLU A 130 2.77 14.86 -9.20
N SER A 131 1.63 14.82 -8.51
CA SER A 131 1.03 15.96 -7.84
C SER A 131 1.79 16.33 -6.57
N SER A 132 1.81 17.63 -6.27
CA SER A 132 2.30 18.13 -4.99
C SER A 132 1.41 17.59 -3.86
N GLY A 133 2.00 16.98 -2.83
CA GLY A 133 1.26 16.50 -1.68
C GLY A 133 2.00 15.41 -0.92
N GLU A 134 1.43 14.99 0.19
CA GLU A 134 1.87 13.82 0.96
C GLU A 134 0.94 12.65 0.63
N GLY A 135 1.50 11.43 0.53
CA GLY A 135 0.72 10.20 0.40
C GLY A 135 0.57 9.50 1.74
N ASP A 136 -0.64 9.05 2.07
CA ASP A 136 -0.89 8.30 3.30
C ASP A 136 -0.65 6.81 3.06
N VAL A 137 0.16 6.19 3.92
CA VAL A 137 0.38 4.73 3.90
C VAL A 137 0.07 4.17 5.28
N SER A 138 -0.83 3.21 5.34
CA SER A 138 -1.15 2.46 6.57
C SER A 138 -0.69 1.02 6.45
N VAL A 139 -0.05 0.50 7.48
CA VAL A 139 0.44 -0.89 7.56
C VAL A 139 -0.26 -1.58 8.73
N HIS A 140 -0.84 -2.74 8.48
CA HIS A 140 -1.47 -3.57 9.51
C HIS A 140 -0.50 -4.63 10.07
N ASP A 141 -0.87 -5.26 11.19
CA ASP A 141 -0.08 -6.24 11.95
C ASP A 141 1.32 -5.75 12.37
N VAL A 142 1.49 -4.46 12.69
CA VAL A 142 2.80 -3.91 13.12
C VAL A 142 3.25 -4.35 14.51
N ASP A 143 2.45 -5.15 15.21
CA ASP A 143 2.86 -5.89 16.40
C ASP A 143 3.76 -7.09 16.08
N ARG A 144 3.86 -7.49 14.81
CA ARG A 144 4.81 -8.49 14.32
C ARG A 144 6.16 -7.87 14.01
N VAL A 145 7.23 -8.60 14.32
CA VAL A 145 8.62 -8.11 14.22
C VAL A 145 9.01 -7.70 12.78
N VAL A 146 8.51 -8.43 11.78
CA VAL A 146 8.85 -8.17 10.38
C VAL A 146 8.18 -6.87 9.91
N GLU A 147 6.87 -6.75 10.06
CA GLU A 147 6.11 -5.55 9.70
C GLU A 147 6.57 -4.32 10.50
N ASP A 148 6.91 -4.48 11.78
CA ASP A 148 7.47 -3.39 12.59
C ASP A 148 8.76 -2.82 11.98
N ARG A 149 9.73 -3.70 11.69
CA ARG A 149 11.04 -3.31 11.17
C ARG A 149 10.93 -2.76 9.75
N PHE A 150 10.22 -3.44 8.87
CA PHE A 150 10.10 -3.04 7.47
C PHE A 150 9.32 -1.72 7.30
N SER A 151 8.25 -1.52 8.07
CA SER A 151 7.50 -0.25 7.99
C SER A 151 8.36 0.93 8.45
N LYS A 152 9.08 0.82 9.57
CA LYS A 152 9.99 1.89 10.04
C LYS A 152 11.16 2.14 9.10
N GLU A 153 11.73 1.09 8.50
CA GLU A 153 12.89 1.22 7.62
C GLU A 153 12.51 1.83 6.25
N LEU A 154 11.42 1.35 5.66
CA LEU A 154 11.05 1.68 4.27
C LEU A 154 10.08 2.83 4.14
N LEU A 155 9.22 3.03 5.13
CA LEU A 155 8.33 4.20 5.22
C LEU A 155 8.95 5.31 6.06
N CYS A 156 10.11 5.06 6.68
CA CYS A 156 10.86 5.95 7.55
C CYS A 156 10.13 6.25 8.87
N GLU A 157 10.73 5.89 9.99
CA GLU A 157 10.19 6.20 11.32
C GLU A 157 9.93 7.69 11.53
N GLY A 158 10.73 8.58 10.92
CA GLY A 158 10.50 10.03 10.98
C GLY A 158 9.25 10.53 10.23
N TYR A 159 8.60 9.68 9.43
CA TYR A 159 7.32 9.97 8.77
C TYR A 159 6.13 9.26 9.45
N LEU A 160 6.36 8.58 10.59
CA LEU A 160 5.31 7.99 11.40
C LEU A 160 4.37 9.07 11.95
N ALA A 161 3.11 9.05 11.53
CA ALA A 161 2.09 10.00 11.98
C ALA A 161 1.39 9.48 13.24
N GLU A 162 0.94 8.21 13.20
CA GLU A 162 0.24 7.59 14.31
C GLU A 162 0.36 6.06 14.30
N GLN A 163 0.12 5.46 15.47
CA GLN A 163 -0.08 4.02 15.60
C GLN A 163 -1.24 3.77 16.57
N GLU A 164 -2.28 3.10 16.09
CA GLU A 164 -3.41 2.65 16.92
C GLU A 164 -3.54 1.13 16.86
N GLY A 165 -3.33 0.48 18.01
CA GLY A 165 -3.34 -0.98 18.10
C GLY A 165 -2.30 -1.61 17.17
N ARG A 166 -2.80 -2.35 16.17
CA ARG A 166 -1.99 -3.10 15.18
C ARG A 166 -1.82 -2.36 13.85
N ILE A 167 -2.33 -1.14 13.72
CA ILE A 167 -2.23 -0.33 12.51
C ILE A 167 -1.26 0.82 12.77
N ARG A 168 -0.38 1.07 11.80
CA ARG A 168 0.56 2.18 11.79
C ARG A 168 0.38 3.02 10.54
N HIS A 169 0.29 4.32 10.69
CA HIS A 169 0.08 5.27 9.60
C HIS A 169 1.28 6.21 9.42
N PHE A 170 1.65 6.44 8.17
CA PHE A 170 2.76 7.28 7.76
C PHE A 170 2.30 8.34 6.76
N ASN A 171 2.83 9.56 6.92
CA ASN A 171 2.66 10.65 5.96
C ASN A 171 3.91 10.75 5.10
N ILE A 172 3.85 10.19 3.89
CA ILE A 172 5.02 10.07 3.02
C ILE A 172 5.13 11.30 2.11
N PRO A 173 6.23 12.07 2.20
CA PRO A 173 6.40 13.21 1.32
C PRO A 173 6.64 12.80 -0.13
N ASN A 174 6.14 13.61 -1.06
CA ASN A 174 6.56 13.54 -2.46
C ASN A 174 8.06 13.88 -2.60
N HIS A 175 8.79 13.05 -3.35
CA HIS A 175 10.22 13.23 -3.63
C HIS A 175 10.52 13.73 -5.07
N ARG A 176 9.55 13.68 -6.00
CA ARG A 176 9.71 14.19 -7.38
C ARG A 176 9.78 15.72 -7.43
N THR A 177 8.98 16.39 -6.62
CA THR A 177 8.89 17.86 -6.62
C THR A 177 9.83 18.52 -5.60
N SER A 178 10.51 17.75 -4.76
CA SER A 178 11.37 18.24 -3.67
C SER A 178 12.83 17.81 -3.87
N SER A 179 13.50 18.41 -4.84
CA SER A 179 14.92 18.14 -5.15
C SER A 179 15.82 18.29 -3.91
N GLY A 180 16.54 17.23 -3.55
CA GLY A 180 17.48 17.23 -2.43
C GLY A 180 16.93 16.73 -1.09
N ARG A 181 15.65 16.29 -1.03
CA ARG A 181 15.12 15.60 0.16
C ARG A 181 15.74 14.20 0.28
N PRO A 182 16.35 13.84 1.43
CA PRO A 182 16.82 12.48 1.67
C PRO A 182 15.64 11.50 1.75
N PHE A 183 15.89 10.22 1.46
CA PHE A 183 14.84 9.18 1.44
C PHE A 183 14.09 9.07 2.77
N CYS A 184 14.83 9.16 3.89
CA CYS A 184 14.33 9.32 5.25
C CYS A 184 14.89 10.62 5.84
N PRO A 185 14.14 11.30 6.73
CA PRO A 185 14.56 12.56 7.35
C PRO A 185 15.67 12.37 8.38
#